data_AF-A0A9D5GTD0-F1
#
_entry.id   AF-A0A9D5GTD0-F1
#
_cell.length_a   1.000
_cell.length_b   1.000
_cell.length_c   1.000
_cell.angle_alpha   90.00
_cell.angle_beta   90.00
_cell.angle_gamma   90.00
#
_symmetry.space_group_name_H-M   'P 1'
#
loop_
_entity.id
_entity.type
_entity.pdbx_description
1 polymer ?
#
loop_
_entity_poly.entity_id
_entity_poly.type
_entity_poly.pdbx_seq_one_letter_code
_entity_poly.pdbx_strand_id
1 'polypeptide(L)'
;MNEIIDLVEDFVKKEEDLYKASFSEIIKLSDLFQGEISKLDFPFHLNIIDELRANENAHSRILAKILAYKRDDNYPFLQSFLDRIEVDREITTPEITVEKYRIDILICDTDFALIIENKVNYAADQPGQLKKYYDTVTKNYHHKREQIFLLYLTRWGRKKPSDDTLPQEDRDSLGTNYKEVNFQDYIL
;
A
#
# COMPACT_ATOMS: atom_id res chain seq x y z
N MET A 1 -41.58 -6.92 0.10
CA MET A 1 -40.21 -7.25 0.55
C MET A 1 -39.27 -7.30 -0.65
N ASN A 2 -39.62 -8.02 -1.72
CA ASN A 2 -38.84 -8.04 -2.97
C ASN A 2 -38.74 -6.66 -3.67
N GLU A 3 -39.83 -5.90 -3.79
CA GLU A 3 -39.77 -4.56 -4.44
C GLU A 3 -38.82 -3.56 -3.77
N ILE A 4 -38.62 -3.64 -2.45
CA ILE A 4 -37.69 -2.75 -1.74
C ILE A 4 -36.24 -3.19 -2.00
N ILE A 5 -35.99 -4.49 -2.10
CA ILE A 5 -34.68 -5.05 -2.42
C ILE A 5 -34.31 -4.65 -3.86
N ASP A 6 -35.23 -4.84 -4.80
CA ASP A 6 -35.04 -4.49 -6.22
C ASP A 6 -34.73 -2.99 -6.38
N LEU A 7 -35.45 -2.12 -5.64
CA LEU A 7 -35.21 -0.68 -5.65
C LEU A 7 -33.82 -0.30 -5.11
N VAL A 8 -33.35 -0.99 -4.06
CA VAL A 8 -32.02 -0.77 -3.47
C VAL A 8 -30.93 -1.25 -4.42
N GLU A 9 -31.11 -2.41 -5.06
CA GLU A 9 -30.17 -2.93 -6.07
C GLU A 9 -30.05 -2.00 -7.27
N ASP A 10 -31.17 -1.49 -7.78
CA ASP A 10 -31.18 -0.50 -8.87
C ASP A 10 -30.50 0.82 -8.47
N PHE A 11 -30.70 1.28 -7.23
CA PHE A 11 -30.04 2.48 -6.73
C PHE A 11 -28.51 2.29 -6.63
N VAL A 12 -28.05 1.17 -6.06
CA VAL A 12 -26.62 0.84 -5.95
C VAL A 12 -25.98 0.74 -7.33
N LYS A 13 -26.63 0.06 -8.27
CA LYS A 13 -26.14 -0.07 -9.64
C LYS A 13 -26.01 1.28 -10.35
N LYS A 14 -26.98 2.16 -10.13
CA LYS A 14 -26.96 3.53 -10.69
C LYS A 14 -25.83 4.38 -10.10
N GLU A 15 -25.56 4.25 -8.80
CA GLU A 15 -24.37 4.88 -8.20
C GLU A 15 -23.08 4.30 -8.79
N GLU A 16 -22.95 2.98 -8.90
CA GLU A 16 -21.77 2.36 -9.51
C GLU A 16 -21.53 2.83 -10.94
N ASP A 17 -22.58 2.95 -11.74
CA ASP A 17 -22.49 3.40 -13.13
C ASP A 17 -22.07 4.88 -13.21
N LEU A 18 -22.54 5.73 -12.29
CA LEU A 18 -22.07 7.11 -12.14
C LEU A 18 -20.59 7.18 -11.73
N TYR A 19 -20.15 6.33 -10.80
CA TYR A 19 -18.74 6.24 -10.43
C TYR A 19 -17.88 5.75 -11.60
N LYS A 20 -18.32 4.75 -12.36
CA LYS A 20 -17.61 4.25 -13.55
C LYS A 20 -17.51 5.33 -14.63
N ALA A 21 -18.59 6.08 -14.87
CA ALA A 21 -18.62 7.16 -15.85
C ALA A 21 -17.64 8.29 -15.48
N SER A 22 -17.67 8.75 -14.22
CA SER A 22 -16.74 9.78 -13.73
C SER A 22 -15.28 9.31 -13.77
N PHE A 23 -14.98 8.07 -13.37
CA PHE A 23 -13.64 7.51 -13.51
C PHE A 23 -13.20 7.41 -14.98
N SER A 24 -14.09 7.04 -15.89
CA SER A 24 -13.79 6.99 -17.34
C SER A 24 -13.46 8.37 -17.90
N GLU A 25 -14.17 9.41 -17.47
CA GLU A 25 -13.86 10.80 -17.84
C GLU A 25 -12.50 11.24 -17.30
N ILE A 26 -12.18 10.89 -16.06
CA ILE A 26 -10.85 11.16 -15.46
C ILE A 26 -9.74 10.48 -16.26
N ILE A 27 -9.93 9.22 -16.67
CA ILE A 27 -8.95 8.49 -17.51
C ILE A 27 -8.82 9.17 -18.88
N LYS A 28 -9.93 9.53 -19.54
CA LYS A 28 -9.90 10.23 -20.83
C LYS A 28 -9.22 11.59 -20.74
N LEU A 29 -9.47 12.34 -19.66
CA LEU A 29 -8.76 13.59 -19.36
C LEU A 29 -7.27 13.32 -19.16
N SER A 30 -6.91 12.31 -18.36
CA SER A 30 -5.52 11.90 -18.16
C SER A 30 -4.83 11.57 -19.49
N ASP A 31 -5.45 10.77 -20.35
CA ASP A 31 -4.92 10.40 -21.67
C ASP A 31 -4.78 11.63 -22.59
N LEU A 32 -5.76 12.53 -22.57
CA LEU A 32 -5.74 13.78 -23.33
C LEU A 32 -4.57 14.67 -22.88
N PHE A 33 -4.33 14.76 -21.57
CA PHE A 33 -3.22 15.52 -21.02
C PHE A 33 -1.88 14.78 -21.11
N GLN A 34 -1.85 13.46 -21.28
CA GLN A 34 -0.62 12.67 -21.34
C GLN A 34 0.26 13.07 -22.53
N GLY A 35 -0.35 13.46 -23.66
CA GLY A 35 0.34 13.99 -24.84
C GLY A 35 0.92 15.40 -24.66
N GLU A 36 0.39 16.19 -23.72
CA GLU A 36 0.91 17.54 -23.40
C GLU A 36 1.88 17.50 -22.21
N ILE A 37 1.63 16.64 -21.22
CA ILE A 37 2.52 16.34 -20.09
C ILE A 37 3.85 15.77 -20.58
N SER A 38 3.83 14.89 -21.59
CA SER A 38 5.05 14.34 -22.20
C SER A 38 5.89 15.36 -22.98
N LYS A 39 5.32 16.52 -23.33
CA LYS A 39 6.02 17.64 -23.99
C LYS A 39 6.51 18.71 -23.01
N LEU A 40 6.05 18.67 -21.77
CA LEU A 40 6.49 19.56 -20.71
C LEU A 40 7.76 18.97 -20.09
N ASP A 41 8.90 19.61 -20.33
CA ASP A 41 10.22 19.25 -19.77
C ASP A 41 10.32 19.60 -18.26
N PHE A 42 9.25 19.36 -17.48
CA PHE A 42 9.15 19.64 -16.05
C PHE A 42 8.43 18.50 -15.30
N PRO A 43 8.85 18.19 -14.05
CA PRO A 43 8.32 17.11 -13.23
C PRO A 43 6.98 17.52 -12.62
N PHE A 44 5.92 17.59 -13.42
CA PHE A 44 4.56 17.63 -12.90
C PHE A 44 4.22 16.25 -12.34
N HIS A 45 4.76 15.92 -11.17
CA HIS A 45 4.24 14.84 -10.33
C HIS A 45 2.96 15.34 -9.69
N LEU A 46 1.87 15.41 -10.48
CA LEU A 46 0.54 15.51 -9.90
C LEU A 46 0.25 14.17 -9.22
N ASN A 47 0.72 14.05 -7.98
CA ASN A 47 0.43 12.89 -7.17
C ASN A 47 -1.06 12.99 -6.81
N ILE A 48 -1.90 12.31 -7.59
CA ILE A 48 -3.36 12.31 -7.42
C ILE A 48 -3.73 12.00 -5.96
N ILE A 49 -2.91 11.20 -5.28
CA ILE A 49 -3.05 10.87 -3.87
C ILE A 49 -2.91 12.10 -2.96
N ASP A 50 -1.97 13.01 -3.24
CA ASP A 50 -1.78 14.26 -2.49
C ASP A 50 -2.92 15.27 -2.76
N GLU A 51 -3.39 15.34 -4.01
CA GLU A 51 -4.52 16.20 -4.41
C GLU A 51 -5.84 15.79 -3.74
N LEU A 52 -5.99 14.50 -3.43
CA LEU A 52 -7.17 13.98 -2.71
C LEU A 52 -7.22 14.40 -1.23
N ARG A 53 -6.23 15.15 -0.71
CA ARG A 53 -6.11 15.55 0.73
C ARG A 53 -6.34 14.37 1.67
N ALA A 54 -5.90 13.19 1.24
CA ALA A 54 -6.07 11.95 1.96
C ALA A 54 -5.25 12.01 3.27
N ASN A 55 -5.88 11.65 4.41
CA ASN A 55 -5.11 11.37 5.62
C ASN A 55 -4.25 10.11 5.41
N GLU A 56 -3.31 9.84 6.32
CA GLU A 56 -2.38 8.69 6.26
C GLU A 56 -3.12 7.37 5.97
N ASN A 57 -4.24 7.16 6.65
CA ASN A 57 -5.10 5.99 6.47
C ASN A 57 -5.68 5.91 5.05
N ALA A 58 -6.02 7.03 4.41
CA ALA A 58 -6.49 7.05 3.04
C ALA A 58 -5.36 6.75 2.04
N HIS A 59 -4.12 7.18 2.30
CA HIS A 59 -2.95 6.76 1.50
C HIS A 59 -2.75 5.24 1.57
N SER A 60 -2.78 4.68 2.78
CA SER A 60 -2.62 3.22 2.99
C SER A 60 -3.74 2.43 2.31
N ARG A 61 -4.99 2.92 2.37
CA ARG A 61 -6.14 2.34 1.65
C ARG A 61 -5.97 2.38 0.13
N ILE A 62 -5.49 3.48 -0.44
CA ILE A 62 -5.27 3.61 -1.88
C ILE A 62 -4.17 2.65 -2.33
N LEU A 63 -3.02 2.66 -1.64
CA LEU A 63 -1.90 1.77 -1.96
C LEU A 63 -2.31 0.30 -1.87
N ALA A 64 -3.00 -0.10 -0.80
CA ALA A 64 -3.49 -1.48 -0.65
C ALA A 64 -4.43 -1.89 -1.78
N LYS A 65 -5.32 -0.99 -2.25
CA LYS A 65 -6.20 -1.26 -3.40
C LYS A 65 -5.43 -1.44 -4.71
N ILE A 66 -4.38 -0.66 -4.93
CA ILE A 66 -3.51 -0.79 -6.11
C ILE A 66 -2.80 -2.15 -6.07
N LEU A 67 -2.20 -2.50 -4.93
CA LEU A 67 -1.50 -3.78 -4.76
C LEU A 67 -2.45 -4.99 -4.85
N ALA A 68 -3.72 -4.83 -4.44
CA ALA A 68 -4.74 -5.88 -4.51
C ALA A 68 -5.36 -6.06 -5.90
N TYR A 69 -4.99 -5.25 -6.90
CA TYR A 69 -5.49 -5.43 -8.26
C TYR A 69 -5.07 -6.79 -8.81
N LYS A 70 -6.07 -7.58 -9.19
CA LYS A 70 -5.92 -8.95 -9.69
C LYS A 70 -6.34 -9.02 -11.16
N ARG A 71 -5.53 -9.68 -11.99
CA ARG A 71 -5.82 -9.96 -13.40
C ARG A 71 -5.31 -11.35 -13.78
N ASP A 72 -6.18 -12.17 -14.36
CA ASP A 72 -5.84 -13.51 -14.86
C ASP A 72 -5.10 -14.35 -13.79
N ASP A 73 -5.62 -14.34 -12.56
CA ASP A 73 -5.05 -14.95 -11.35
C ASP A 73 -3.70 -14.40 -10.86
N ASN A 74 -3.19 -13.33 -11.46
CA ASN A 74 -1.96 -12.67 -11.05
C ASN A 74 -2.21 -11.34 -10.34
N TYR A 75 -1.22 -10.88 -9.58
CA TYR A 75 -1.20 -9.58 -8.87
C TYR A 75 -0.08 -8.68 -9.43
N PRO A 76 -0.23 -8.12 -10.64
CA PRO A 76 0.88 -7.51 -11.36
C PRO A 76 1.53 -6.33 -10.63
N PHE A 77 0.73 -5.51 -9.93
CA PHE A 77 1.27 -4.38 -9.17
C PHE A 77 1.95 -4.83 -7.87
N LEU A 78 1.43 -5.86 -7.20
CA LEU A 78 2.12 -6.44 -6.05
C LEU A 78 3.44 -7.07 -6.48
N GLN A 79 3.46 -7.84 -7.58
CA GLN A 79 4.69 -8.43 -8.10
C GLN A 79 5.73 -7.35 -8.42
N SER A 80 5.34 -6.34 -9.21
CA SER A 80 6.23 -5.23 -9.55
C SER A 80 6.71 -4.48 -8.30
N PHE A 81 5.88 -4.37 -7.27
CA PHE A 81 6.28 -3.76 -6.01
C PHE A 81 7.32 -4.61 -5.27
N LEU A 82 7.08 -5.93 -5.13
CA LEU A 82 8.02 -6.87 -4.52
C LEU A 82 9.38 -6.85 -5.24
N ASP A 83 9.39 -6.87 -6.56
CA ASP A 83 10.62 -6.80 -7.37
C ASP A 83 11.41 -5.52 -7.07
N ARG A 84 10.71 -4.37 -6.98
CA ARG A 84 11.33 -3.05 -6.74
C ARG A 84 11.90 -2.90 -5.33
N ILE A 85 11.33 -3.59 -4.35
CA ILE A 85 11.89 -3.69 -3.00
C ILE A 85 12.80 -4.91 -2.84
N GLU A 86 13.15 -5.61 -3.93
CA GLU A 86 14.03 -6.78 -3.98
C GLU A 86 13.58 -7.91 -3.01
N VAL A 87 12.28 -8.16 -2.94
CA VAL A 87 11.69 -9.26 -2.20
C VAL A 87 11.34 -10.37 -3.19
N ASP A 88 12.20 -11.39 -3.25
CA ASP A 88 12.03 -12.55 -4.12
C ASP A 88 11.10 -13.58 -3.48
N ARG A 89 9.78 -13.40 -3.67
CA ARG A 89 8.72 -14.27 -3.17
C ARG A 89 7.64 -14.45 -4.22
N GLU A 90 7.17 -15.70 -4.36
CA GLU A 90 6.03 -16.01 -5.20
C GLU A 90 4.73 -15.55 -4.52
N ILE A 91 3.84 -14.96 -5.32
CA ILE A 91 2.51 -14.54 -4.89
C ILE A 91 1.54 -15.67 -5.25
N THR A 92 0.84 -16.22 -4.26
CA THR A 92 -0.16 -17.28 -4.48
C THR A 92 -1.57 -16.77 -4.20
N THR A 93 -1.88 -16.48 -2.95
CA THR A 93 -3.20 -16.00 -2.53
C THR A 93 -3.03 -14.97 -1.41
N PRO A 94 -2.53 -13.76 -1.72
CA PRO A 94 -2.21 -12.77 -0.72
C PRO A 94 -3.48 -12.21 -0.06
N GLU A 95 -3.51 -12.20 1.27
CA GLU A 95 -4.44 -11.42 2.08
C GLU A 95 -3.85 -10.02 2.31
N ILE A 96 -4.45 -9.00 1.68
CA ILE A 96 -4.03 -7.59 1.82
C ILE A 96 -5.03 -6.87 2.71
N THR A 97 -4.55 -6.32 3.83
CA THR A 97 -5.37 -5.68 4.85
C THR A 97 -4.81 -4.32 5.23
N VAL A 98 -5.70 -3.43 5.69
CA VAL A 98 -5.38 -2.05 6.11
C VAL A 98 -5.90 -1.85 7.51
N GLU A 99 -5.08 -1.27 8.39
CA GLU A 99 -5.34 -1.06 9.83
C GLU A 99 -5.59 -2.34 10.65
N LYS A 100 -5.40 -3.54 10.07
CA LYS A 100 -5.55 -4.81 10.80
C LYS A 100 -4.43 -4.89 11.84
N TYR A 101 -4.81 -5.08 13.11
CA TYR A 101 -3.89 -5.01 14.25
C TYR A 101 -3.15 -3.68 14.40
N ARG A 102 -3.71 -2.58 13.87
CA ARG A 102 -3.09 -1.25 13.79
C ARG A 102 -1.84 -1.18 12.90
N ILE A 103 -1.69 -2.14 11.97
CA ILE A 103 -0.67 -2.08 10.93
C ILE A 103 -1.27 -1.34 9.74
N ASP A 104 -0.58 -0.31 9.22
CA ASP A 104 -1.12 0.51 8.13
C ASP A 104 -1.46 -0.33 6.90
N ILE A 105 -0.54 -1.19 6.45
CA ILE A 105 -0.82 -2.23 5.45
C ILE A 105 -0.11 -3.53 5.83
N LEU A 106 -0.85 -4.63 5.82
CA LEU A 106 -0.31 -5.98 5.98
C LEU A 106 -0.69 -6.83 4.77
N ILE A 107 0.31 -7.42 4.13
CA ILE A 107 0.15 -8.41 3.05
C ILE A 107 0.68 -9.74 3.58
N CYS A 108 -0.20 -10.72 3.77
CA CYS A 108 0.20 -12.08 4.16
C CYS A 108 -0.11 -13.04 3.02
N ASP A 109 0.89 -13.78 2.58
CA ASP A 109 0.75 -14.89 1.63
C ASP A 109 1.29 -16.17 2.29
N THR A 110 1.27 -17.30 1.59
CA THR A 110 1.69 -18.60 2.14
C THR A 110 3.12 -18.58 2.67
N ASP A 111 4.04 -17.96 1.93
CA ASP A 111 5.48 -18.05 2.19
C ASP A 111 6.10 -16.77 2.77
N PHE A 112 5.33 -15.68 2.84
CA PHE A 112 5.83 -14.41 3.36
C PHE A 112 4.72 -13.54 3.96
N ALA A 113 5.15 -12.62 4.83
CA ALA A 113 4.35 -11.49 5.24
C ALA A 113 5.14 -10.19 5.02
N LEU A 114 4.47 -9.19 4.48
CA LEU A 114 5.01 -7.86 4.23
C LEU A 114 4.20 -6.84 5.04
N ILE A 115 4.86 -6.23 6.01
CA ILE A 115 4.36 -5.16 6.87
C ILE A 115 4.81 -3.84 6.26
N ILE A 116 3.89 -2.91 6.01
CA ILE A 116 4.20 -1.56 5.53
C ILE A 116 3.69 -0.57 6.56
N GLU A 117 4.61 0.18 7.17
CA GLU A 117 4.32 1.35 8.00
C GLU A 117 4.49 2.61 7.14
N ASN A 118 3.41 3.36 6.94
CA ASN A 118 3.32 4.46 6.00
C ASN A 118 3.47 5.82 6.69
N LYS A 119 4.68 6.37 6.72
CA LYS A 119 5.01 7.68 7.32
C LYS A 119 5.08 8.84 6.32
N VAL A 120 4.32 8.81 5.23
CA VAL A 120 4.32 9.88 4.20
C VAL A 120 4.04 11.27 4.77
N ASN A 121 3.18 11.35 5.78
CA ASN A 121 2.79 12.62 6.41
C ASN A 121 3.64 12.99 7.63
N TYR A 122 4.80 12.35 7.82
CA TYR A 122 5.71 12.62 8.96
C TYR A 122 5.08 12.38 10.34
N ALA A 123 4.16 11.42 10.46
CA ALA A 123 3.57 11.05 11.74
C ALA A 123 4.65 10.63 12.75
N ALA A 124 4.46 10.94 14.03
CA ALA A 124 5.40 10.57 15.08
C ALA A 124 5.54 9.05 15.19
N ASP A 125 6.76 8.57 15.46
CA ASP A 125 7.00 7.15 15.69
C ASP A 125 6.52 6.77 17.09
N GLN A 126 5.86 5.63 17.21
CA GLN A 126 5.48 5.09 18.51
C GLN A 126 6.57 4.11 19.01
N PRO A 127 6.96 4.18 20.30
CA PRO A 127 7.94 3.25 20.86
C PRO A 127 7.50 1.78 20.76
N GLY A 128 8.41 0.94 20.27
CA GLY A 128 8.24 -0.51 20.07
C GLY A 128 7.14 -0.88 19.07
N GLN A 129 6.67 0.04 18.24
CA GLN A 129 5.57 -0.17 17.30
C GLN A 129 5.89 -1.26 16.29
N LEU A 130 7.03 -1.15 15.61
CA LEU A 130 7.43 -2.10 14.58
C LEU A 130 7.71 -3.49 15.17
N LYS A 131 8.28 -3.55 16.38
CA LYS A 131 8.45 -4.81 17.12
C LYS A 131 7.10 -5.49 17.39
N LYS A 132 6.09 -4.74 17.84
CA LYS A 132 4.74 -5.29 18.07
C LYS A 132 4.12 -5.85 16.79
N TYR A 133 4.36 -5.23 15.65
CA TYR A 133 3.85 -5.73 14.37
C TYR A 133 4.50 -7.05 13.99
N TYR A 134 5.83 -7.12 14.10
CA TYR A 134 6.56 -8.37 13.91
C TYR A 134 6.01 -9.50 14.81
N ASP A 135 5.91 -9.25 16.13
CA ASP A 135 5.39 -10.22 17.10
C ASP A 135 3.94 -10.64 16.76
N THR A 136 3.12 -9.69 16.30
CA THR A 136 1.74 -9.94 15.88
C THR A 136 1.67 -10.85 14.66
N VAL A 137 2.52 -10.63 13.66
CA VAL A 137 2.54 -11.45 12.44
C VAL A 137 3.01 -12.87 12.75
N THR A 138 4.09 -13.03 13.51
CA THR A 138 4.57 -14.35 13.94
C THR A 138 3.50 -15.10 14.73
N LYS A 139 2.78 -14.43 15.63
CA LYS A 139 1.76 -15.06 16.47
C LYS A 139 0.50 -15.49 15.69
N ASN A 140 0.02 -14.68 14.75
CA ASN A 140 -1.27 -14.91 14.09
C ASN A 140 -1.16 -15.63 12.74
N TYR A 141 -0.02 -15.53 12.05
CA TYR A 141 0.18 -16.13 10.73
C TYR A 141 1.30 -17.18 10.71
N HIS A 142 2.00 -17.39 11.82
CA HIS A 142 3.03 -18.42 11.98
C HIS A 142 4.23 -18.30 11.03
N HIS A 143 4.43 -17.14 10.41
CA HIS A 143 5.62 -16.86 9.63
C HIS A 143 6.86 -16.77 10.53
N LYS A 144 7.95 -17.38 10.04
CA LYS A 144 9.28 -17.25 10.64
C LYS A 144 9.89 -15.90 10.30
N ARG A 145 11.00 -15.57 10.98
CA ARG A 145 11.64 -14.27 10.88
C ARG A 145 12.07 -13.94 9.44
N GLU A 146 12.67 -14.90 8.77
CA GLU A 146 13.14 -14.82 7.38
C GLU A 146 12.02 -14.67 6.34
N GLN A 147 10.77 -14.88 6.76
CA GLN A 147 9.57 -14.74 5.94
C GLN A 147 8.85 -13.41 6.17
N ILE A 148 9.25 -12.64 7.18
CA ILE A 148 8.63 -11.36 7.51
C ILE A 148 9.50 -10.23 6.98
N PHE A 149 8.90 -9.40 6.13
CA PHE A 149 9.47 -8.18 5.57
C PHE A 149 8.80 -6.97 6.19
N LEU A 150 9.57 -5.96 6.55
CA LEU A 150 9.06 -4.74 7.16
C LEU A 150 9.59 -3.52 6.40
N LEU A 151 8.65 -2.76 5.84
CA LEU A 151 8.92 -1.52 5.13
C LEU A 151 8.51 -0.33 5.97
N TYR A 152 9.45 0.58 6.19
CA TYR A 152 9.20 1.91 6.71
C TYR A 152 9.14 2.89 5.54
N LEU A 153 7.93 3.21 5.10
CA LEU A 153 7.66 3.96 3.87
C LEU A 153 7.47 5.45 4.16
N THR A 154 8.35 6.28 3.63
CA THR A 154 8.30 7.74 3.80
C THR A 154 8.01 8.45 2.49
N ARG A 155 7.79 9.76 2.53
CA ARG A 155 7.56 10.54 1.31
C ARG A 155 8.81 10.70 0.44
N TRP A 156 9.92 11.13 1.06
CA TRP A 156 11.17 11.50 0.37
C TRP A 156 12.44 10.95 1.06
N GLY A 157 12.32 9.95 1.93
CA GLY A 157 13.47 9.37 2.65
C GLY A 157 14.09 10.25 3.73
N ARG A 158 13.56 11.47 3.95
CA ARG A 158 14.10 12.45 4.92
C ARG A 158 13.77 12.09 6.37
N LYS A 159 12.62 11.46 6.62
CA LYS A 159 12.26 10.96 7.94
C LYS A 159 12.96 9.64 8.16
N LYS A 160 13.62 9.53 9.30
CA LYS A 160 14.19 8.27 9.77
C LYS A 160 13.36 7.72 10.93
N PRO A 161 13.22 6.39 11.02
CA PRO A 161 12.55 5.72 12.13
C PRO A 161 13.36 5.97 13.41
N SER A 162 12.70 6.42 14.48
CA SER A 162 13.38 6.56 15.78
C SER A 162 13.97 5.24 16.27
N ASP A 163 15.09 5.29 17.00
CA ASP A 163 15.73 4.09 17.56
C ASP A 163 14.77 3.32 18.50
N ASP A 164 13.85 4.04 19.13
CA ASP A 164 12.85 3.47 20.05
C ASP A 164 11.73 2.68 19.35
N THR A 165 11.51 2.85 18.03
CA THR A 165 10.38 2.20 17.35
C THR A 165 10.66 0.73 17.01
N LEU A 166 11.92 0.40 16.74
CA LEU A 166 12.42 -0.94 16.48
C LEU A 166 13.82 -1.05 17.09
N PRO A 167 13.98 -1.81 18.19
CA PRO A 167 15.27 -1.99 18.85
C PRO A 167 16.36 -2.48 17.88
N GLN A 168 17.62 -2.08 18.12
CA GLN A 168 18.73 -2.43 17.22
C GLN A 168 18.88 -3.95 17.03
N GLU A 169 18.70 -4.74 18.10
CA GLU A 169 18.74 -6.20 18.02
C GLU A 169 17.71 -6.75 17.02
N ASP A 170 16.51 -6.16 16.97
CA ASP A 170 15.45 -6.58 16.07
C ASP A 170 15.72 -6.14 14.63
N ARG A 171 16.31 -4.95 14.44
CA ARG A 171 16.80 -4.46 13.14
C ARG A 171 17.87 -5.39 12.58
N ASP A 172 18.88 -5.71 13.38
CA ASP A 172 19.99 -6.59 12.99
C ASP A 172 19.48 -7.99 12.62
N SER A 173 18.53 -8.51 13.40
CA SER A 173 17.91 -9.81 13.11
C SER A 173 17.11 -9.84 11.81
N LEU A 174 16.43 -8.74 11.47
CA LEU A 174 15.66 -8.64 10.22
C LEU A 174 16.60 -8.44 9.04
N GLY A 175 17.76 -7.80 9.25
CA GLY A 175 18.77 -7.60 8.22
C GLY A 175 18.15 -6.95 6.98
N THR A 176 18.29 -7.62 5.83
CA THR A 176 17.77 -7.16 4.54
C THR A 176 16.24 -7.16 4.45
N ASN A 177 15.54 -7.84 5.37
CA ASN A 177 14.08 -7.86 5.39
C ASN A 177 13.47 -6.60 6.01
N TYR A 178 14.28 -5.76 6.68
CA TYR A 178 13.88 -4.42 7.07
C TYR A 178 14.39 -3.40 6.07
N LYS A 179 13.49 -2.62 5.46
CA LYS A 179 13.88 -1.57 4.50
C LYS A 179 13.20 -0.24 4.82
N GLU A 180 14.01 0.81 4.82
CA GLU A 180 13.52 2.19 4.78
C GLU A 180 13.37 2.60 3.32
N VAL A 181 12.14 2.76 2.87
CA VAL A 181 11.82 3.09 1.47
C VAL A 181 11.11 4.43 1.39
N ASN A 182 11.02 4.99 0.20
CA ASN A 182 10.30 6.25 -0.01
C ASN A 182 9.49 6.22 -1.31
N PHE A 183 8.38 6.97 -1.31
CA PHE A 183 7.48 7.03 -2.46
C PHE A 183 8.16 7.52 -3.73
N GLN A 184 9.07 8.50 -3.63
CA GLN A 184 9.73 9.09 -4.79
C GLN A 184 10.62 8.09 -5.55
N ASP A 185 11.35 7.24 -4.83
CA ASP A 185 12.33 6.34 -5.44
C ASP A 185 11.79 4.92 -5.67
N TYR A 186 10.76 4.49 -4.93
CA TYR A 186 10.25 3.11 -4.93
C TYR A 186 8.82 2.95 -5.44
N ILE A 187 8.04 4.03 -5.57
CA ILE A 187 6.62 3.92 -5.96
C ILE A 187 6.31 4.74 -7.20
N LEU A 188 6.80 5.99 -7.27
CA LEU A 188 6.78 6.83 -8.47
C LEU A 188 7.91 6.46 -9.43
#